data_AF-A0A9D9I690-F1
#
_entry.id   AF-A0A9D9I690-F1
#
_cell.length_a   1.000
_cell.length_b   1.000
_cell.length_c   1.000
_cell.angle_alpha   90.00
_cell.angle_beta   90.00
_cell.angle_gamma   90.00
#
_symmetry.space_group_name_H-M   'P 1'
#
loop_
_entity.id
_entity.type
_entity.pdbx_description
1 polymer ?
#
loop_
_entity_poly.entity_id
_entity_poly.type
_entity_poly.pdbx_seq_one_letter_code
_entity_poly.pdbx_strand_id
1 'polypeptide(L)' 'MKKRTSSTVDPEYLKKQKASLVRKHRQVIYLNDSEMAAISQYCSLFKVHTKAVLFREAIMEKVLKELEDNHPTLF' A
#
# COMPACT_ATOMS: atom_id res chain seq x y z
N MET A 1 -22.26 7.43 -36.34
CA MET A 1 -21.35 6.74 -35.39
C MET A 1 -21.99 6.74 -34.00
N LYS A 2 -22.52 5.60 -33.53
CA LYS A 2 -23.08 5.48 -32.17
C LYS A 2 -21.93 5.51 -31.15
N LYS A 3 -21.88 6.53 -30.29
CA LYS A 3 -20.97 6.55 -29.13
C LYS A 3 -21.34 5.35 -28.26
N ARG A 4 -20.41 4.39 -28.11
CA ARG A 4 -20.52 3.32 -27.11
C ARG A 4 -20.51 4.02 -25.75
N THR A 5 -21.66 4.13 -25.11
CA THR A 5 -21.78 4.59 -23.73
C THR A 5 -21.00 3.62 -22.86
N SER A 6 -19.85 4.07 -22.35
CA SER A 6 -19.10 3.38 -21.32
C SER A 6 -20.06 3.02 -20.19
N SER A 7 -20.20 1.74 -19.88
CA SER A 7 -21.01 1.24 -18.78
C SER A 7 -20.59 1.96 -17.48
N THR A 8 -21.42 2.89 -17.04
CA THR A 8 -21.27 3.58 -15.76
C THR A 8 -21.38 2.53 -14.66
N VAL A 9 -20.25 2.18 -14.06
CA VAL A 9 -20.19 1.28 -12.90
C VAL A 9 -21.15 1.81 -11.84
N ASP A 10 -21.93 0.91 -11.23
CA ASP A 10 -22.90 1.28 -10.20
C ASP A 10 -22.22 2.12 -9.10
N PRO A 11 -22.72 3.33 -8.79
CA PRO A 11 -22.16 4.17 -7.73
C PRO A 11 -22.13 3.48 -6.36
N GLU A 12 -23.05 2.57 -6.06
CA GLU A 12 -23.04 1.81 -4.81
C GLU A 12 -21.84 0.86 -4.74
N TYR A 13 -21.55 0.17 -5.85
CA TYR A 13 -20.40 -0.72 -5.97
C TYR A 13 -19.07 0.03 -5.74
N LEU A 14 -18.93 1.21 -6.35
CA LEU A 14 -17.75 2.06 -6.16
C LEU A 14 -17.61 2.53 -4.70
N LYS A 15 -18.72 2.85 -4.04
CA LYS A 15 -18.72 3.23 -2.62
C LYS A 15 -18.26 2.07 -1.74
N LYS A 16 -18.76 0.86 -2.00
CA LYS A 16 -18.38 -0.37 -1.27
C LYS A 16 -16.90 -0.71 -1.46
N GLN A 17 -16.38 -0.59 -2.68
CA GLN A 17 -14.95 -0.82 -2.97
C GLN A 17 -14.05 0.21 -2.26
N LYS A 18 -14.43 1.50 -2.26
CA LYS A 18 -13.67 2.52 -1.51
C LYS A 18 -13.71 2.24 -0.01
N ALA A 19 -14.84 1.79 0.51
CA ALA A 19 -15.00 1.47 1.93
C ALA A 19 -14.14 0.27 2.37
N SER A 20 -13.87 -0.70 1.49
CA SER A 20 -13.01 -1.85 1.81
C SER A 20 -11.52 -1.50 1.84
N LEU A 21 -11.10 -0.44 1.12
CA LEU A 21 -9.70 0.04 1.10
C LEU A 21 -9.32 0.90 2.32
N VAL A 22 -10.28 1.17 3.21
CA VAL A 22 -10.03 1.95 4.43
C VAL A 22 -9.13 1.16 5.36
N ARG A 23 -8.03 1.80 5.79
CA ARG A 23 -7.07 1.23 6.73
C ARG A 23 -7.65 1.31 8.16
N LYS A 24 -8.14 0.18 8.66
CA LYS A 24 -8.82 0.08 9.97
C LYS A 24 -7.94 -0.46 11.10
N HIS A 25 -6.88 -1.20 10.76
CA HIS A 25 -6.05 -1.90 11.74
C HIS A 25 -4.81 -1.08 12.08
N ARG A 26 -4.70 -0.65 13.34
CA ARG A 26 -3.53 0.09 13.83
C ARG A 26 -2.34 -0.84 13.97
N GLN A 27 -1.19 -0.40 13.44
CA GLN A 27 0.10 -1.05 13.60
C GLN A 27 1.05 -0.11 14.35
N VAL A 28 1.86 -0.65 15.27
CA VAL A 28 2.85 0.10 16.04
C VAL A 28 4.18 -0.61 15.92
N ILE A 29 5.21 0.14 15.58
CA ILE A 29 6.59 -0.33 15.55
C ILE A 29 7.43 0.57 16.46
N TYR A 30 8.32 -0.05 17.21
CA TYR A 30 9.34 0.66 17.97
C TYR A 30 10.65 0.58 17.19
N LEU A 31 11.32 1.72 17.10
CA LEU A 31 12.58 1.88 16.39
C LEU A 31 13.55 2.56 17.34
N ASN A 32 14.81 2.17 17.28
CA ASN A 32 15.85 2.85 18.03
C ASN A 32 16.22 4.20 17.38
N ASP A 33 17.05 4.98 18.07
CA ASP A 33 17.44 6.32 17.62
C ASP A 33 18.16 6.30 16.26
N SER A 34 19.01 5.29 16.02
CA SER A 34 19.74 5.13 14.77
C SER A 34 18.81 4.82 13.60
N GLU A 35 17.85 3.93 13.79
CA GLU A 35 16.83 3.57 12.80
C GLU A 35 15.94 4.78 12.47
N MET A 36 15.53 5.52 13.50
CA MET A 36 14.73 6.74 13.35
C MET A 36 15.49 7.84 12.59
N ALA A 37 16.79 7.98 12.84
CA ALA A 37 17.65 8.91 12.11
C ALA A 37 17.76 8.52 10.63
N ALA A 38 18.01 7.24 10.33
CA ALA A 38 18.10 6.73 8.97
C ALA A 38 16.79 6.95 8.19
N ILE A 39 15.64 6.66 8.79
CA ILE A 39 14.32 6.89 8.16
C ILE A 39 14.10 8.38 7.90
N SER A 40 14.47 9.25 8.83
CA SER A 40 14.31 10.69 8.67
C SER A 40 15.18 11.23 7.55
N GLN A 41 16.43 10.75 7.43
CA GLN A 41 17.32 11.07 6.32
C GLN A 41 16.75 10.59 4.99
N TYR A 42 16.24 9.35 4.92
CA TYR A 42 15.58 8.82 3.74
C TYR A 42 14.39 9.70 3.32
N CYS A 43 13.51 10.06 4.25
CA CYS A 43 12.37 10.93 3.96
C CYS A 43 12.80 12.30 3.41
N SER A 44 13.89 12.86 3.93
CA SER A 44 14.44 14.14 3.45
C SER A 44 14.99 14.04 2.03
N LEU A 45 15.72 12.97 1.71
CA LEU A 45 16.34 12.77 0.39
C LEU A 45 15.29 12.54 -0.70
N PHE A 46 14.31 11.70 -0.43
CA PHE A 46 13.30 11.28 -1.41
C PHE A 46 11.99 12.07 -1.32
N LYS A 47 11.96 13.13 -0.50
CA LYS A 47 10.79 14.01 -0.29
C LYS A 47 9.51 13.23 0.08
N VAL A 48 9.67 12.19 0.90
CA VAL A 48 8.53 11.39 1.34
C VAL A 48 7.73 12.16 2.38
N HIS A 49 6.51 12.55 2.04
CA HIS A 49 5.66 13.40 2.87
C HIS A 49 5.14 12.69 4.13
N THR A 50 5.03 11.35 4.12
CA THR A 50 4.39 10.62 5.22
C THR A 50 5.10 9.30 5.51
N LYS A 51 5.66 9.15 6.72
CA LYS A 51 6.33 7.93 7.17
C LYS A 51 5.43 6.69 7.08
N ALA A 52 4.13 6.83 7.33
CA ALA A 52 3.18 5.72 7.21
C ALA A 52 3.05 5.18 5.76
N VAL A 53 3.25 6.03 4.75
CA VAL A 53 3.25 5.62 3.34
C VAL A 53 4.50 4.78 3.07
N LEU A 54 5.67 5.28 3.50
CA LEU A 54 6.95 4.57 3.41
C LEU A 54 6.90 3.19 4.06
N PHE A 55 6.51 3.11 5.34
CA PHE A 55 6.48 1.84 6.05
C PHE A 55 5.56 0.84 5.37
N ARG A 56 4.37 1.29 4.95
CA ARG A 56 3.42 0.42 4.27
C ARG A 56 3.98 -0.10 2.94
N GLU A 57 4.59 0.76 2.14
CA GLU A 57 5.16 0.35 0.85
C GLU A 57 6.29 -0.66 1.03
N ALA A 58 7.26 -0.36 1.90
CA ALA A 58 8.36 -1.26 2.17
C ALA A 58 7.90 -2.63 2.71
N ILE A 59 6.93 -2.64 3.63
CA ILE A 59 6.39 -3.90 4.19
C ILE A 59 5.61 -4.68 3.13
N MET A 60 4.70 -4.03 2.40
CA MET A 60 3.87 -4.72 1.42
C MET A 60 4.69 -5.23 0.23
N GLU A 61 5.69 -4.48 -0.22
CA GLU A 61 6.63 -4.91 -1.27
C GLU A 61 7.35 -6.20 -0.84
N LYS A 62 7.87 -6.24 0.39
CA LYS A 62 8.54 -7.42 0.92
C LYS A 62 7.61 -8.62 1.04
N VAL A 63 6.41 -8.42 1.61
CA VAL A 63 5.42 -9.49 1.79
C VAL A 63 4.97 -10.06 0.44
N LEU A 64 4.61 -9.19 -0.51
CA LEU A 64 4.14 -9.65 -1.82
C LEU A 64 5.24 -10.40 -2.58
N LYS A 65 6.47 -9.89 -2.53
CA LYS A 65 7.62 -10.57 -3.15
C LYS A 65 7.86 -11.96 -2.55
N GLU A 66 7.80 -12.10 -1.23
CA GLU A 66 7.94 -13.41 -0.59
C GLU A 66 6.80 -14.38 -0.93
N LEU A 67 5.57 -13.87 -1.05
CA LEU A 67 4.43 -14.68 -1.48
C LEU A 67 4.56 -15.12 -2.94
N GLU A 68 5.08 -14.24 -3.80
CA GLU A 68 5.42 -14.56 -5.19
C GLU A 68 6.56 -15.55 -5.28
N ASP A 69 7.60 -15.45 -4.45
CA ASP A 69 8.74 -16.37 -4.49
C ASP A 69 8.38 -17.77 -3.95
N ASN A 70 7.43 -17.86 -3.01
CA ASN A 70 7.05 -19.10 -2.31
C ASN A 70 5.65 -19.62 -2.69
N HIS A 71 5.06 -19.15 -3.79
CA HIS A 71 3.78 -19.69 -4.23
C HIS A 71 3.91 -21.21 -4.46
N PRO A 72 2.95 -22.02 -3.99
CA PRO A 72 3.01 -23.46 -4.20
C PRO A 72 3.06 -23.71 -5.71
N THR A 73 4.19 -24.22 -6.18
CA THR A 73 4.31 -24.68 -7.56
C THR A 73 3.29 -25.79 -7.75
N LEU A 74 2.55 -25.72 -8.86
CA LEU A 74 1.44 -26.61 -9.17
C LEU A 74 1.93 -28.02 -9.56
N PHE A 75 2.86 -28.60 -8.80
CA PHE A 75 3.43 -29.93 -8.95
C PHE A 75 3.89 -30.45 -7.59
#